data_AF-A0A2Z6RIF3-F1
#
_entry.id   AF-A0A2Z6RIF3-F1
#
_cell.length_a   1.000
_cell.length_b   1.000
_cell.length_c   1.000
_cell.angle_alpha   90.00
_cell.angle_beta   90.00
_cell.angle_gamma   90.00
#
_symmetry.space_group_name_H-M   'P 1'
#
loop_
_entity.id
_entity.type
_entity.pdbx_description
1 polymer ?
#
loop_
_entity_poly.entity_id
_entity_poly.type
_entity_poly.pdbx_seq_one_letter_code
_entity_poly.pdbx_strand_id
1 'polypeptide(L)'
;MYNTNGSYKSWASDLSLPLLNLLLTEATNLYVDNLAINGNDFELFHYLTGRNLQVIYVANFQSKYIQCTDDLILKKKFIPFPARPKIAHFLPIVEYENNRELNIIAQAIIFRLELVSLWKRIGYNEICSDFNELVMKGELIICFPPNPSSNWTCPTADYVIKKLQKLIDLGFQLTDLVIEESLDIFEHNWRTIIGSIFYNQRQIYSIYCRIKIKTN
;
A
#
# COMPACT_ATOMS: atom_id res chain seq x y z
N MET A 1 -2.35 5.23 41.38
CA MET A 1 -3.23 4.04 41.39
C MET A 1 -3.89 3.97 40.02
N TYR A 2 -3.52 2.97 39.22
CA TYR A 2 -4.08 2.74 37.90
C TYR A 2 -5.48 2.15 38.04
N ASN A 3 -6.46 2.70 37.34
CA ASN A 3 -7.78 2.13 37.20
C ASN A 3 -7.84 1.40 35.85
N THR A 4 -7.46 0.13 35.86
CA THR A 4 -7.61 -0.80 34.73
C THR A 4 -8.90 -1.58 34.92
N ASN A 5 -9.94 -1.27 34.14
CA ASN A 5 -11.00 -2.16 33.65
C ASN A 5 -12.20 -1.34 33.18
N GLY A 6 -12.14 -0.91 31.93
CA GLY A 6 -13.30 -0.41 31.18
C GLY A 6 -13.09 -0.79 29.74
N SER A 7 -13.74 -1.88 29.30
CA SER A 7 -13.91 -2.16 27.88
C SER A 7 -14.49 -0.90 27.25
N TYR A 8 -13.71 -0.19 26.43
CA TYR A 8 -14.20 0.95 25.67
C TYR A 8 -15.18 0.43 24.61
N LYS A 9 -16.43 0.20 25.04
CA LYS A 9 -17.55 -0.02 24.14
C LYS A 9 -17.64 1.23 23.28
N SER A 10 -17.46 1.09 21.96
CA SER A 10 -17.64 2.22 21.07
C SER A 10 -19.08 2.71 21.22
N TRP A 11 -19.29 4.02 21.17
CA TRP A 11 -20.61 4.62 21.31
C TRP A 11 -21.62 4.08 20.27
N ALA A 12 -21.13 3.48 19.18
CA ALA A 12 -21.92 2.89 18.12
C ALA A 12 -22.08 1.36 18.21
N SER A 13 -21.49 0.68 19.21
CA SER A 13 -21.46 -0.79 19.26
C SER A 13 -22.83 -1.44 19.48
N ASP A 14 -23.79 -0.70 20.04
CA ASP A 14 -25.15 -1.19 20.35
C ASP A 14 -26.22 -0.58 19.43
N LEU A 15 -25.81 0.04 18.32
CA LEU A 15 -26.75 0.72 17.43
C LEU A 15 -27.53 -0.29 16.58
N SER A 16 -28.86 -0.23 16.62
CA SER A 16 -29.69 -1.08 15.76
C SER A 16 -29.61 -0.60 14.30
N LEU A 17 -29.70 -1.53 13.34
CA LEU A 17 -29.70 -1.20 11.91
C LEU A 17 -30.72 -0.12 11.52
N PRO A 18 -31.97 -0.12 12.03
CA PRO A 18 -32.93 0.95 11.75
C PRO A 18 -32.46 2.32 12.26
N LEU A 19 -31.83 2.36 13.44
CA LEU A 19 -31.32 3.59 14.02
C LEU A 19 -30.09 4.10 13.26
N LEU A 20 -29.23 3.19 12.79
CA LEU A 20 -28.08 3.53 11.94
C LEU A 20 -28.56 4.15 10.62
N ASN A 21 -29.54 3.53 9.97
CA ASN A 21 -30.10 4.04 8.72
C ASN A 21 -30.80 5.39 8.91
N LEU A 22 -31.47 5.61 10.04
CA LEU A 22 -32.06 6.90 10.38
C LEU A 22 -30.98 7.97 10.55
N LEU A 23 -29.91 7.69 11.30
CA LEU A 23 -28.80 8.63 11.48
C LEU A 23 -28.10 8.97 10.16
N LEU A 24 -27.87 7.97 9.31
CA LEU A 24 -27.25 8.18 7.99
C LEU A 24 -28.18 8.99 7.06
N THR A 25 -29.49 8.75 7.11
CA THR A 25 -30.48 9.46 6.32
C THR A 25 -30.62 10.91 6.78
N GLU A 26 -30.70 11.14 8.10
CA GLU A 26 -30.75 12.49 8.66
C GLU A 26 -29.46 13.26 8.42
N ALA A 27 -28.30 12.61 8.59
CA ALA A 27 -27.03 13.22 8.21
C ALA A 27 -27.03 13.59 6.72
N THR A 28 -27.41 12.64 5.84
CA THR A 28 -27.48 12.86 4.40
C THR A 28 -28.36 14.06 4.06
N ASN A 29 -29.52 14.19 4.70
CA ASN A 29 -30.43 15.31 4.51
C ASN A 29 -29.89 16.64 5.06
N LEU A 30 -29.19 16.61 6.19
CA LEU A 30 -28.64 17.81 6.84
C LEU A 30 -27.42 18.37 6.13
N TYR A 31 -26.63 17.48 5.50
CA TYR A 31 -25.35 17.85 4.91
C TYR A 31 -25.29 17.51 3.42
N VAL A 32 -26.39 17.41 2.68
CA VAL A 32 -26.46 17.04 1.24
C VAL A 32 -25.30 17.57 0.39
N ASP A 33 -24.89 18.83 0.59
CA ASP A 33 -23.81 19.50 -0.17
C ASP A 33 -22.39 19.30 0.41
N ASN A 34 -22.27 18.83 1.66
CA ASN A 34 -21.02 18.68 2.43
C ASN A 34 -20.78 17.25 2.94
N LEU A 35 -21.70 16.33 2.72
CA LEU A 35 -21.55 14.95 3.12
C LEU A 35 -20.73 14.30 2.02
N ALA A 36 -19.46 14.04 2.33
CA ALA A 36 -18.59 13.18 1.53
C ALA A 36 -19.18 11.76 1.56
N ILE A 37 -20.29 11.55 0.84
CA ILE A 37 -21.09 10.33 0.91
C ILE A 37 -20.35 9.19 0.25
N ASN A 38 -19.50 9.42 -0.74
CA ASN A 38 -18.72 8.35 -1.35
C ASN A 38 -17.47 8.89 -2.03
N GLY A 39 -16.33 8.45 -1.54
CA GLY A 39 -15.00 8.77 -2.06
C GLY A 39 -14.17 9.47 -1.01
N ASN A 40 -13.13 8.79 -0.51
CA ASN A 40 -11.92 9.52 -0.18
C ASN A 40 -11.49 10.24 -1.48
N ASP A 41 -10.76 11.36 -1.39
CA ASP A 41 -10.28 12.10 -2.58
C ASP A 41 -9.22 11.31 -3.37
N PHE A 42 -9.46 10.02 -3.64
CA PHE A 42 -8.56 9.09 -4.28
C PHE A 42 -8.31 9.48 -5.74
N GLU A 43 -9.30 9.96 -6.47
CA GLU A 43 -9.09 10.43 -7.85
C GLU A 43 -8.06 11.57 -7.88
N LEU A 44 -8.14 12.50 -6.92
CA LEU A 44 -7.15 13.56 -6.75
C LEU A 44 -5.80 12.98 -6.34
N PHE A 45 -5.77 12.06 -5.38
CA PHE A 45 -4.53 11.36 -4.99
C PHE A 45 -3.87 10.68 -6.20
N HIS A 46 -4.64 9.94 -7.00
CA HIS A 46 -4.19 9.26 -8.21
C HIS A 46 -3.74 10.25 -9.28
N TYR A 47 -4.41 11.39 -9.44
CA TYR A 47 -3.94 12.45 -10.34
C TYR A 47 -2.57 12.99 -9.91
N LEU A 48 -2.38 13.23 -8.61
CA LEU A 48 -1.14 13.78 -8.06
C LEU A 48 0.02 12.77 -8.05
N THR A 49 -0.28 11.47 -7.92
CA THR A 49 0.72 10.39 -7.80
C THR A 49 0.92 9.57 -9.08
N GLY A 50 -0.15 9.25 -9.82
CA GLY A 50 -0.18 8.31 -10.93
C GLY A 50 0.17 8.89 -12.31
N ARG A 51 -0.07 10.19 -12.58
CA ARG A 51 0.40 10.82 -13.85
C ARG A 51 1.91 11.06 -13.88
N ASN A 52 2.61 10.82 -12.77
CA ASN A 52 4.04 11.11 -12.61
C ASN A 52 4.99 9.94 -12.89
N LEU A 53 4.52 8.76 -13.29
CA LEU A 53 5.42 7.64 -13.62
C LEU A 53 6.06 7.74 -15.02
N GLN A 54 5.58 8.63 -15.90
CA GLN A 54 6.12 8.82 -17.25
C GLN A 54 6.53 10.27 -17.58
N VAL A 55 6.25 11.26 -16.71
CA VAL A 55 6.42 12.71 -17.02
C VAL A 55 7.35 13.41 -16.01
N ILE A 56 8.41 12.73 -15.57
CA ILE A 56 9.48 13.35 -14.74
C ILE A 56 10.50 14.02 -15.67
N TYR A 57 10.12 15.10 -16.35
CA TYR A 57 11.07 15.90 -17.15
C TYR A 57 11.14 17.39 -16.77
N VAL A 58 10.39 17.85 -15.76
CA VAL A 58 10.46 19.25 -15.32
C VAL A 58 10.42 19.36 -13.78
N ALA A 59 11.57 19.67 -13.18
CA ALA A 59 11.77 19.76 -11.73
C ALA A 59 10.79 20.70 -10.99
N ASN A 60 10.31 21.77 -11.64
CA ASN A 60 9.38 22.73 -11.03
C ASN A 60 7.95 22.17 -10.84
N PHE A 61 7.55 21.18 -11.65
CA PHE A 61 6.22 20.57 -11.49
C PHE A 61 6.23 19.54 -10.35
N GLN A 62 7.35 18.86 -10.14
CA GLN A 62 7.49 17.81 -9.12
C GLN A 62 7.29 18.35 -7.70
N SER A 63 7.85 19.52 -7.37
CA SER A 63 7.70 20.13 -6.03
C SER A 63 6.25 20.53 -5.74
N LYS A 64 5.52 21.05 -6.73
CA LYS A 64 4.10 21.40 -6.60
C LYS A 64 3.24 20.16 -6.35
N TYR A 65 3.44 19.09 -7.11
CA TYR A 65 2.69 17.84 -6.90
C TYR A 65 2.98 17.21 -5.55
N ILE A 66 4.25 17.25 -5.10
CA ILE A 66 4.63 16.82 -3.75
C ILE A 66 3.86 17.63 -2.70
N GLN A 67 3.90 18.95 -2.78
CA GLN A 67 3.18 19.83 -1.85
C GLN A 67 1.67 19.59 -1.85
N CYS A 68 1.06 19.44 -3.03
CA CYS A 68 -0.38 19.15 -3.14
C CYS A 68 -0.73 17.79 -2.51
N THR A 69 0.11 16.77 -2.69
CA THR A 69 -0.10 15.44 -2.09
C THR A 69 0.04 15.50 -0.57
N ASP A 70 1.03 16.27 -0.08
CA ASP A 70 1.24 16.46 1.35
C ASP A 70 0.07 17.21 1.97
N ASP A 71 -0.43 18.26 1.31
CA ASP A 71 -1.62 19.00 1.74
C ASP A 71 -2.87 18.12 1.76
N LEU A 72 -3.03 17.25 0.76
CA LEU A 72 -4.12 16.27 0.70
C LEU A 72 -4.11 15.35 1.92
N ILE A 73 -2.95 14.80 2.30
CA ILE A 73 -2.84 13.92 3.47
C ILE A 73 -2.98 14.73 4.76
N LEU A 74 -2.23 15.81 4.91
CA LEU A 74 -2.04 16.48 6.20
C LEU A 74 -3.19 17.42 6.56
N LYS A 75 -3.64 18.21 5.59
CA LYS A 75 -4.69 19.22 5.78
C LYS A 75 -6.06 18.65 5.51
N LYS A 76 -6.20 17.85 4.44
CA LYS A 76 -7.48 17.23 4.06
C LYS A 76 -7.71 15.86 4.69
N LYS A 77 -6.73 15.33 5.45
CA LYS A 77 -6.84 14.07 6.19
C LYS A 77 -7.16 12.88 5.28
N PHE A 78 -6.68 12.92 4.04
CA PHE A 78 -6.85 11.81 3.10
C PHE A 78 -6.22 10.53 3.66
N ILE A 79 -7.03 9.49 3.77
CA ILE A 79 -6.64 8.14 4.17
C ILE A 79 -7.13 7.20 3.06
N PRO A 80 -6.25 6.40 2.43
CA PRO A 80 -6.69 5.38 1.50
C PRO A 80 -7.46 4.31 2.26
N PHE A 81 -8.50 3.73 1.65
CA PHE A 81 -9.14 2.59 2.30
C PHE A 81 -8.23 1.35 2.24
N PRO A 82 -8.28 0.49 3.26
CA PRO A 82 -7.50 -0.74 3.25
C PRO A 82 -8.06 -1.75 2.24
N ALA A 83 -7.29 -2.80 1.98
CA ALA A 83 -7.78 -3.92 1.20
C ALA A 83 -8.92 -4.64 1.92
N ARG A 84 -9.89 -5.17 1.16
CA ARG A 84 -10.95 -6.01 1.72
C ARG A 84 -10.36 -7.27 2.36
N PRO A 85 -10.65 -7.57 3.63
CA PRO A 85 -10.21 -8.82 4.25
C PRO A 85 -10.77 -10.02 3.48
N LYS A 86 -9.94 -11.05 3.25
CA LYS A 86 -10.32 -12.26 2.49
C LYS A 86 -11.55 -13.02 3.06
N ILE A 87 -11.89 -12.79 4.33
CA ILE A 87 -12.98 -13.46 5.06
C ILE A 87 -14.32 -12.66 4.97
N ALA A 88 -14.28 -11.44 4.45
CA ALA A 88 -15.36 -10.46 4.56
C ALA A 88 -16.44 -10.54 3.47
N HIS A 89 -16.88 -11.75 3.06
CA HIS A 89 -17.90 -11.92 2.00
C HIS A 89 -19.24 -11.24 2.31
N PHE A 90 -19.52 -10.91 3.57
CA PHE A 90 -20.79 -10.34 4.05
C PHE A 90 -20.74 -8.85 4.41
N LEU A 91 -19.59 -8.18 4.28
CA LEU A 91 -19.46 -6.75 4.58
C LEU A 91 -19.87 -5.88 3.37
N PRO A 92 -20.50 -4.70 3.59
CA PRO A 92 -20.85 -3.75 2.53
C PRO A 92 -19.62 -3.38 1.69
N ILE A 93 -19.80 -3.26 0.37
CA ILE A 93 -18.74 -2.98 -0.62
C ILE A 93 -18.10 -1.59 -0.43
N VAL A 94 -18.75 -0.71 0.34
CA VAL A 94 -18.49 0.75 0.35
C VAL A 94 -17.24 1.16 1.13
N GLU A 95 -16.67 0.29 1.97
CA GLU A 95 -15.57 0.64 2.89
C GLU A 95 -14.17 0.19 2.45
N TYR A 96 -14.01 -0.30 1.20
CA TYR A 96 -12.74 -0.87 0.74
C TYR A 96 -12.37 -0.38 -0.66
N GLU A 97 -11.09 -0.09 -0.86
CA GLU A 97 -10.55 0.18 -2.20
C GLU A 97 -10.63 -1.08 -3.08
N ASN A 98 -10.82 -0.88 -4.37
CA ASN A 98 -10.66 -1.96 -5.33
C ASN A 98 -9.17 -2.26 -5.60
N ASN A 99 -8.88 -3.41 -6.20
CA ASN A 99 -7.50 -3.85 -6.46
C ASN A 99 -6.68 -2.86 -7.32
N ARG A 100 -7.30 -2.05 -8.19
CA ARG A 100 -6.57 -1.06 -8.99
C ARG A 100 -6.11 0.10 -8.12
N GLU A 101 -6.99 0.59 -7.24
CA GLU A 101 -6.73 1.70 -6.34
C GLU A 101 -5.62 1.34 -5.33
N LEU A 102 -5.72 0.15 -4.75
CA LEU A 102 -4.70 -0.41 -3.86
C LEU A 102 -3.31 -0.46 -4.51
N ASN A 103 -3.24 -0.87 -5.78
CA ASN A 103 -1.98 -0.91 -6.53
C ASN A 103 -1.41 0.49 -6.79
N ILE A 104 -2.25 1.49 -7.05
CA ILE A 104 -1.82 2.89 -7.22
C ILE A 104 -1.22 3.41 -5.91
N ILE A 105 -1.85 3.13 -4.77
CA ILE A 105 -1.34 3.54 -3.45
C ILE A 105 -0.01 2.85 -3.15
N ALA A 106 0.07 1.53 -3.36
CA ALA A 106 1.29 0.78 -3.14
C ALA A 106 2.46 1.30 -4.00
N GLN A 107 2.20 1.61 -5.28
CA GLN A 107 3.19 2.25 -6.15
C GLN A 107 3.59 3.62 -5.62
N ALA A 108 2.63 4.48 -5.25
CA ALA A 108 2.93 5.80 -4.71
C ALA A 108 3.86 5.71 -3.48
N ILE A 109 3.61 4.76 -2.57
CA ILE A 109 4.48 4.48 -1.41
C ILE A 109 5.89 4.11 -1.86
N ILE A 110 6.04 3.16 -2.79
CA ILE A 110 7.34 2.71 -3.29
C ILE A 110 8.14 3.88 -3.91
N PHE A 111 7.47 4.75 -4.67
CA PHE A 111 8.12 5.91 -5.29
C PHE A 111 8.40 7.06 -4.30
N ARG A 112 7.62 7.17 -3.22
CA ARG A 112 7.75 8.23 -2.22
C ARG A 112 7.47 7.71 -0.81
N LEU A 113 8.52 7.17 -0.20
CA LEU A 113 8.49 6.56 1.13
C LEU A 113 8.01 7.52 2.24
N GLU A 114 8.21 8.83 2.06
CA GLU A 114 7.77 9.84 3.03
C GLU A 114 6.25 9.83 3.25
N LEU A 115 5.46 9.34 2.28
CA LEU A 115 4.01 9.18 2.40
C LEU A 115 3.60 8.43 3.67
N VAL A 116 4.33 7.37 4.02
CA VAL A 116 4.07 6.57 5.22
C VAL A 116 4.15 7.44 6.48
N SER A 117 5.15 8.32 6.56
CA SER A 117 5.31 9.23 7.70
C SER A 117 4.19 10.26 7.79
N LEU A 118 3.70 10.74 6.64
CA LEU A 118 2.59 11.69 6.57
C LEU A 118 1.28 11.06 7.07
N TRP A 119 0.99 9.82 6.66
CA TRP A 119 -0.18 9.08 7.13
C TRP A 119 -0.12 8.75 8.62
N LYS A 120 1.04 8.29 9.11
CA LYS A 120 1.25 8.07 10.55
C LYS A 120 1.03 9.35 11.35
N ARG A 121 1.47 10.51 10.84
CA ARG A 121 1.28 11.81 11.51
C ARG A 121 -0.18 12.22 11.66
N ILE A 122 -1.07 11.76 10.79
CA ILE A 122 -2.51 12.03 10.91
C ILE A 122 -3.27 10.92 11.64
N GLY A 123 -2.56 9.91 12.16
CA GLY A 123 -3.12 8.85 13.00
C GLY A 123 -3.33 7.51 12.30
N TYR A 124 -3.00 7.38 11.01
CA TYR A 124 -3.09 6.10 10.31
C TYR A 124 -1.80 5.28 10.50
N ASN A 125 -1.74 4.53 11.61
CA ASN A 125 -0.54 3.80 12.02
C ASN A 125 -0.41 2.44 11.31
N GLU A 126 -1.54 1.90 10.86
CA GLU A 126 -1.73 0.59 10.25
C GLU A 126 -1.41 0.58 8.74
N ILE A 127 -1.05 1.73 8.14
CA ILE A 127 -0.70 1.83 6.72
C ILE A 127 0.34 0.77 6.29
N CYS A 128 1.31 0.46 7.16
CA CYS A 128 2.33 -0.53 6.86
C CYS A 128 1.77 -1.95 6.85
N SER A 129 0.85 -2.30 7.76
CA SER A 129 0.22 -3.62 7.78
C SER A 129 -0.80 -3.77 6.64
N ASP A 130 -1.59 -2.73 6.38
CA ASP A 130 -2.69 -2.78 5.41
C ASP A 130 -2.18 -2.91 3.97
N PHE A 131 -1.02 -2.30 3.68
CA PHE A 131 -0.40 -2.33 2.36
C PHE A 131 0.84 -3.24 2.29
N ASN A 132 1.10 -4.05 3.33
CA ASN A 132 2.34 -4.81 3.44
C ASN A 132 2.63 -5.69 2.22
N GLU A 133 1.66 -6.52 1.87
CA GLU A 133 1.80 -7.48 0.78
C GLU A 133 2.04 -6.76 -0.55
N LEU A 134 1.24 -5.73 -0.84
CA LEU A 134 1.30 -4.98 -2.10
C LEU A 134 2.61 -4.20 -2.26
N VAL A 135 3.07 -3.53 -1.20
CA VAL A 135 4.29 -2.72 -1.24
C VAL A 135 5.52 -3.61 -1.37
N MET A 136 5.62 -4.67 -0.57
CA MET A 136 6.78 -5.56 -0.59
C MET A 136 6.88 -6.33 -1.92
N LYS A 137 5.75 -6.86 -2.40
CA LYS A 137 5.66 -7.51 -3.72
C LYS A 137 5.93 -6.53 -4.85
N GLY A 138 5.43 -5.30 -4.75
CA GLY A 138 5.68 -4.24 -5.74
C GLY A 138 7.16 -3.89 -5.88
N GLU A 139 7.90 -3.73 -4.78
CA GLU A 139 9.35 -3.46 -4.84
C GLU A 139 10.12 -4.64 -5.46
N LEU A 140 9.72 -5.88 -5.15
CA LEU A 140 10.32 -7.08 -5.74
C LEU A 140 10.04 -7.16 -7.24
N ILE A 141 8.83 -6.84 -7.70
CA ILE A 141 8.46 -6.79 -9.12
C ILE A 141 9.25 -5.69 -9.85
N ILE A 142 9.50 -4.55 -9.21
CA ILE A 142 10.35 -3.49 -9.79
C ILE A 142 11.80 -3.98 -9.95
N CYS A 143 12.31 -4.75 -8.98
CA CYS A 143 13.64 -5.34 -9.08
C CYS A 143 13.71 -6.45 -10.15
N PHE A 144 12.66 -7.27 -10.25
CA PHE A 144 12.58 -8.45 -11.11
C PHE A 144 11.31 -8.38 -11.98
N PRO A 145 11.29 -7.51 -13.00
CA PRO A 145 10.10 -7.32 -13.81
C PRO A 145 9.75 -8.60 -14.57
N PRO A 146 8.45 -8.92 -14.72
CA PRO A 146 7.99 -10.11 -15.45
C PRO A 146 8.37 -10.04 -16.94
N ASN A 147 8.38 -8.83 -17.50
CA ASN A 147 8.79 -8.53 -18.87
C ASN A 147 9.93 -7.50 -18.82
N PRO A 148 11.19 -7.94 -18.62
CA PRO A 148 12.34 -7.04 -18.58
C PRO A 148 12.55 -6.36 -19.93
N SER A 149 12.90 -5.07 -19.91
CA SER A 149 13.36 -4.36 -21.10
C SER A 149 14.73 -4.88 -21.56
N SER A 150 15.10 -4.63 -22.81
CA SER A 150 16.36 -5.11 -23.39
C SER A 150 17.62 -4.60 -22.66
N ASN A 151 17.51 -3.47 -21.96
CA ASN A 151 18.57 -2.87 -21.15
C ASN A 151 18.50 -3.25 -19.66
N TRP A 152 17.53 -4.07 -19.24
CA TRP A 152 17.43 -4.50 -17.86
C TRP A 152 18.59 -5.45 -17.53
N THR A 153 19.19 -5.25 -16.37
CA THR A 153 20.24 -6.11 -15.82
C THR A 153 19.77 -6.64 -14.48
N CYS A 154 20.06 -7.91 -14.21
CA CYS A 154 19.67 -8.55 -12.96
C CYS A 154 20.31 -7.82 -11.77
N PRO A 155 19.52 -7.31 -10.82
CA PRO A 155 20.06 -6.57 -9.68
C PRO A 155 20.86 -7.50 -8.76
N THR A 156 21.90 -6.96 -8.12
CA THR A 156 22.66 -7.71 -7.12
C THR A 156 21.86 -7.92 -5.84
N ALA A 157 22.18 -8.97 -5.09
CA ALA A 157 21.58 -9.23 -3.79
C ALA A 157 21.65 -8.02 -2.84
N ASP A 158 22.80 -7.35 -2.78
CA ASP A 158 23.00 -6.19 -1.90
C ASP A 158 22.14 -4.99 -2.31
N TYR A 159 21.91 -4.80 -3.62
CA TYR A 159 21.00 -3.78 -4.11
C TYR A 159 19.56 -4.03 -3.64
N VAL A 160 19.08 -5.27 -3.81
CA VAL A 160 17.72 -5.66 -3.39
C VAL A 160 17.57 -5.54 -1.87
N ILE A 161 18.54 -6.03 -1.09
CA ILE A 161 18.54 -5.90 0.37
C ILE A 161 18.46 -4.44 0.79
N LYS A 162 19.25 -3.55 0.16
CA LYS A 162 19.23 -2.12 0.46
C LYS A 162 17.86 -1.49 0.16
N LYS A 163 17.17 -1.93 -0.89
CA LYS A 163 15.81 -1.45 -1.20
C LYS A 163 14.80 -1.92 -0.17
N LEU A 164 14.78 -3.22 0.14
CA LEU A 164 13.86 -3.79 1.13
C LEU A 164 14.11 -3.26 2.54
N GLN A 165 15.37 -3.01 2.92
CA GLN A 165 15.70 -2.45 4.24
C GLN A 165 15.01 -1.10 4.47
N LYS A 166 14.93 -0.24 3.45
CA LYS A 166 14.23 1.05 3.58
C LYS A 166 12.74 0.89 3.89
N LEU A 167 12.10 -0.15 3.37
CA LEU A 167 10.70 -0.46 3.67
C LEU A 167 10.57 -1.06 5.07
N ILE A 168 11.48 -1.96 5.44
CA ILE A 168 11.53 -2.56 6.78
C ILE A 168 11.71 -1.50 7.86
N ASP A 169 12.59 -0.52 7.64
CA ASP A 169 12.84 0.60 8.56
C ASP A 169 11.58 1.45 8.79
N LEU A 170 10.62 1.45 7.85
CA LEU A 170 9.34 2.15 7.98
C LEU A 170 8.27 1.31 8.71
N GLY A 171 8.50 0.01 8.87
CA GLY A 171 7.59 -0.93 9.53
C GLY A 171 6.93 -1.96 8.61
N PHE A 172 7.31 -2.03 7.33
CA PHE A 172 6.90 -3.14 6.46
C PHE A 172 7.65 -4.44 6.82
N GLN A 173 7.09 -5.58 6.45
CA GLN A 173 7.58 -6.90 6.79
C GLN A 173 7.66 -7.81 5.57
N LEU A 174 8.82 -8.44 5.39
CA LEU A 174 8.97 -9.51 4.41
C LEU A 174 8.43 -10.82 5.01
N THR A 175 7.15 -11.11 4.76
CA THR A 175 6.50 -12.33 5.24
C THR A 175 6.72 -13.50 4.29
N ASP A 176 6.59 -14.74 4.80
CA ASP A 176 6.70 -15.94 3.97
C ASP A 176 5.68 -15.93 2.82
N LEU A 177 4.47 -15.39 3.04
CA LEU A 177 3.45 -15.22 2.01
C LEU A 177 3.90 -14.29 0.87
N VAL A 178 4.51 -13.15 1.19
CA VAL A 178 5.04 -12.22 0.18
C VAL A 178 6.11 -12.91 -0.68
N ILE A 179 6.94 -13.72 -0.06
CA ILE A 179 8.02 -14.45 -0.73
C ILE A 179 7.44 -15.52 -1.65
N GLU A 180 6.52 -16.34 -1.16
CA GLU A 180 5.84 -17.39 -1.92
C GLU A 180 5.14 -16.80 -3.15
N GLU A 181 4.29 -15.79 -2.95
CA GLU A 181 3.57 -15.16 -4.07
C GLU A 181 4.50 -14.45 -5.06
N SER A 182 5.64 -13.92 -4.61
CA SER A 182 6.62 -13.30 -5.50
C SER A 182 7.35 -14.35 -6.33
N LEU A 183 7.70 -15.49 -5.74
CA LEU A 183 8.32 -16.61 -6.45
C LEU A 183 7.40 -17.16 -7.53
N ASP A 184 6.10 -17.30 -7.26
CA ASP A 184 5.11 -17.74 -8.25
C ASP A 184 5.06 -16.82 -9.47
N ILE A 185 5.05 -15.51 -9.24
CA ILE A 185 5.07 -14.51 -10.31
C ILE A 185 6.31 -14.67 -11.16
N PHE A 186 7.46 -14.86 -10.53
CA PHE A 186 8.69 -14.98 -11.29
C PHE A 186 8.80 -16.33 -12.02
N GLU A 187 8.38 -17.44 -11.39
CA GLU A 187 8.38 -18.77 -12.00
C GLU A 187 7.52 -18.83 -13.26
N HIS A 188 6.31 -18.24 -13.21
CA HIS A 188 5.41 -18.20 -14.36
C HIS A 188 6.04 -17.47 -15.56
N ASN A 189 6.80 -16.40 -15.31
CA ASN A 189 7.40 -15.59 -16.37
C ASN A 189 8.72 -16.16 -16.91
N TRP A 190 9.47 -16.92 -16.12
CA TRP A 190 10.72 -17.54 -16.56
C TRP A 190 10.55 -18.77 -17.44
N ARG A 191 9.39 -19.42 -17.46
CA ARG A 191 9.08 -20.45 -18.46
C ARG A 191 9.08 -19.91 -19.91
N THR A 192 8.95 -18.60 -20.08
CA THR A 192 8.95 -17.92 -21.39
C THR A 192 10.37 -17.52 -21.84
N ILE A 193 11.34 -17.41 -20.93
CA ILE A 193 12.73 -17.00 -21.22
C ILE A 193 13.65 -18.21 -21.04
N ILE A 194 13.77 -19.02 -22.10
CA ILE A 194 14.56 -20.27 -22.11
C ILE A 194 16.05 -19.96 -21.87
N GLY A 195 16.62 -20.51 -20.78
CA GLY A 195 18.08 -20.71 -20.63
C GLY A 195 18.71 -20.33 -19.28
N SER A 196 18.10 -19.47 -18.47
CA SER A 196 18.73 -18.93 -17.24
C SER A 196 18.03 -19.32 -15.91
N ILE A 197 17.08 -20.25 -15.98
CA ILE A 197 16.15 -20.61 -14.90
C ILE A 197 16.86 -21.01 -13.59
N PHE A 198 17.97 -21.73 -13.66
CA PHE A 198 18.66 -22.25 -12.46
C PHE A 198 19.51 -21.21 -11.70
N TYR A 199 20.00 -20.15 -12.37
CA TYR A 199 20.89 -19.18 -11.72
C TYR A 199 20.10 -18.13 -10.93
N ASN A 200 18.93 -17.72 -11.44
CA ASN A 200 18.10 -16.69 -10.81
C ASN A 200 17.31 -17.22 -9.61
N GLN A 201 16.81 -18.46 -9.64
CA GLN A 201 16.18 -19.09 -8.48
C GLN A 201 17.15 -19.21 -7.30
N ARG A 202 18.41 -19.61 -7.55
CA ARG A 202 19.45 -19.65 -6.50
C ARG A 202 19.78 -18.27 -5.95
N GLN A 203 19.75 -17.20 -6.76
CA GLN A 203 19.99 -15.86 -6.26
C GLN A 203 18.85 -15.34 -5.39
N ILE A 204 17.59 -15.53 -5.78
CA ILE A 204 16.45 -15.12 -4.94
C ILE A 204 16.39 -15.95 -3.67
N TYR A 205 16.62 -17.26 -3.74
CA TYR A 205 16.70 -18.10 -2.55
C TYR A 205 17.89 -17.72 -1.66
N SER A 206 19.02 -17.33 -2.24
CA SER A 206 20.18 -16.79 -1.51
C SER A 206 19.89 -15.43 -0.87
N ILE A 207 19.17 -14.54 -1.56
CA ILE A 207 18.68 -13.26 -1.02
C ILE A 207 17.71 -13.53 0.13
N TYR A 208 16.76 -14.46 -0.05
CA TYR A 208 15.83 -14.90 0.99
C TYR A 208 16.58 -15.43 2.22
N CYS A 209 17.50 -16.38 2.05
CA CYS A 209 18.29 -16.92 3.15
C CYS A 209 19.11 -15.82 3.84
N ARG A 210 19.71 -14.88 3.09
CA ARG A 210 20.49 -13.78 3.67
C ARG A 210 19.64 -12.74 4.40
N ILE A 211 18.41 -12.49 3.94
CA ILE A 211 17.48 -11.60 4.64
C ILE A 211 16.96 -12.27 5.92
N LYS A 212 16.55 -13.54 5.84
CA LYS A 212 16.04 -14.31 6.99
C LYS A 212 17.09 -14.48 8.11
N ILE A 213 18.38 -14.55 7.76
CA ILE A 213 19.49 -14.60 8.72
C ILE A 213 19.74 -13.26 9.43
N LYS A 214 19.39 -12.12 8.83
CA LYS A 214 19.61 -10.79 9.42
C LYS A 214 18.44 -10.31 10.30
N THR A 215 17.28 -10.95 10.21
CA THR A 215 16.05 -10.55 10.93
C THR A 215 15.74 -11.41 12.17
N ASN A 216 16.62 -12.36 12.53
CA ASN A 216 16.62 -13.10 13.80
C ASN A 216 17.82 -12.68 14.65
#